data_AF-A0A8B8LVT1-F1
#
_entry.id   AF-A0A8B8LVT1-F1
#
_cell.length_a   1.000
_cell.length_b   1.000
_cell.length_c   1.000
_cell.angle_alpha   90.00
_cell.angle_beta   90.00
_cell.angle_gamma   90.00
#
_symmetry.space_group_name_H-M   'P 1'
#
loop_
_entity.id
_entity.type
_entity.pdbx_description
1 polymer ?
#
loop_
_entity_poly.entity_id
_entity_poly.type
_entity_poly.pdbx_seq_one_letter_code
_entity_poly.pdbx_strand_id
1 'polypeptide(L)'
;MAAEKQVKFFQGCVAAAFVERDQAIIEAEKAKENEETMSQQINGIHKRVEELTSDCLKLKEFNDALQIDQELHMQQNENFKKVINKFFQIRQYSLKEFEDTSWDEKCACLLCDPEKAWSFNDSSTSKYISALEEQLERLRNSVDYLQNKLRVGLEIENHLRKRVNVLERKYISMDKVIENAIADLKHHHSKCRYHIINLLSDGESSMKSIINVIDERIRRFDQSTVPNLTPQRDAELEEHECRDVHISSQAKPVSEPKRDSSSSLLADAGGKSGASDALAMALQEKVAALLLLSQQEERHLLERNVNSALQRKTEELQRNLSQVTNEKVKALMELAQLKQEHQLLLEKLGHETKQGKVVVDTGERKLVTRERDGTLKNLLKKSYLRRWIGPLDVISQNEVDSSPNIEGKLFNQRSNSMDFARMKIENATLKESMESMEHLTSSIHRLRLSLFKAKESLTSEDIVSGVSEILNDILNEAKLLRTALGSSLPISWSDEADVGHVGDSVGSDTGHQECIDEKMDTVSAAGLEMVELLIFSAQILSYLQTKMIPAVEVL
;
A
#
# COMPACT_ATOMS: atom_id res chain seq x y z
N MET A 1 51.27 -5.25 -126.78
CA MET A 1 52.33 -5.67 -125.83
C MET A 1 52.35 -4.92 -124.50
N ALA A 2 52.14 -3.60 -124.43
CA ALA A 2 52.20 -2.85 -123.16
C ALA A 2 51.04 -3.16 -122.18
N ALA A 3 49.80 -3.22 -122.68
CA ALA A 3 48.62 -3.49 -121.85
C ALA A 3 48.69 -4.88 -121.17
N GLU A 4 49.15 -5.90 -121.88
CA GLU A 4 49.28 -7.27 -121.34
C GLU A 4 50.32 -7.36 -120.21
N LYS A 5 51.43 -6.62 -120.31
CA LYS A 5 52.43 -6.54 -119.24
C LYS A 5 51.89 -5.86 -117.99
N GLN A 6 51.09 -4.79 -118.15
CA GLN A 6 50.43 -4.12 -117.02
C GLN A 6 49.41 -5.03 -116.36
N VAL A 7 48.58 -5.74 -117.14
CA VAL A 7 47.61 -6.71 -116.60
C VAL A 7 48.32 -7.80 -115.80
N LYS A 8 49.42 -8.37 -116.30
CA LYS A 8 50.22 -9.37 -115.59
C LYS A 8 50.86 -8.83 -114.31
N PHE A 9 51.32 -7.58 -114.32
CA PHE A 9 51.86 -6.91 -113.12
C PHE A 9 50.77 -6.72 -112.06
N PHE A 10 49.60 -6.20 -112.43
CA PHE A 10 48.47 -6.05 -111.50
C PHE A 10 47.99 -7.40 -110.99
N GLN A 11 47.93 -8.43 -111.83
CA GLN A 11 47.62 -9.80 -111.40
C GLN A 11 48.63 -10.32 -110.37
N GLY A 12 49.93 -10.05 -110.54
CA GLY A 12 50.97 -10.40 -109.59
C GLY A 12 50.85 -9.65 -108.25
N CYS A 13 50.59 -8.33 -108.28
CA CYS A 13 50.35 -7.54 -107.08
C CYS A 13 49.10 -8.00 -106.32
N VAL A 14 48.02 -8.29 -107.05
CA VAL A 14 46.77 -8.80 -106.47
C VAL A 14 47.00 -10.17 -105.84
N ALA A 15 47.74 -11.07 -106.50
CA ALA A 15 48.08 -12.37 -105.94
C ALA A 15 48.94 -12.26 -104.67
N ALA A 16 49.96 -11.38 -104.65
CA ALA A 16 50.79 -11.13 -103.47
C ALA A 16 49.96 -10.56 -102.30
N ALA A 17 49.07 -9.61 -102.57
CA ALA A 17 48.18 -9.06 -101.56
C ALA A 17 47.22 -10.12 -100.97
N PHE A 18 46.75 -11.06 -101.79
CA PHE A 18 45.95 -12.19 -101.30
C PHE A 18 46.77 -13.14 -100.42
N VAL A 19 48.02 -13.44 -100.80
CA VAL A 19 48.91 -14.28 -99.98
C VAL A 19 49.22 -13.60 -98.63
N GLU A 20 49.52 -12.30 -98.62
CA GLU A 20 49.73 -11.54 -97.38
C GLU A 20 48.48 -11.50 -96.50
N ARG A 21 47.30 -11.29 -97.11
CA ARG A 21 46.03 -11.33 -96.39
C ARG A 21 45.80 -12.70 -95.77
N ASP A 22 46.00 -13.78 -96.52
CA ASP A 22 45.76 -15.14 -96.06
C ASP A 22 46.75 -15.52 -94.94
N GLN A 23 48.01 -15.10 -95.04
CA GLN A 23 49.00 -15.25 -93.98
C GLN A 23 48.60 -14.47 -92.72
N ALA A 24 48.15 -13.22 -92.86
CA ALA A 24 47.68 -12.41 -91.73
C ALA A 24 46.44 -13.00 -91.06
N ILE A 25 45.52 -13.61 -91.84
CA ILE A 25 44.34 -14.31 -91.31
C ILE A 25 44.78 -15.52 -90.49
N ILE A 26 45.69 -16.36 -91.00
CA ILE A 26 46.19 -17.54 -90.28
C ILE A 26 46.90 -17.12 -88.98
N GLU A 27 47.70 -16.07 -89.02
CA GLU A 27 48.38 -15.53 -87.83
C GLU A 27 47.38 -14.99 -86.80
N ALA A 28 46.33 -14.28 -87.25
CA ALA A 28 45.26 -13.80 -86.38
C ALA A 28 44.45 -14.94 -85.75
N GLU A 29 44.13 -15.99 -86.52
CA GLU A 29 43.45 -17.18 -86.02
C GLU A 29 44.29 -17.92 -84.98
N LYS A 30 45.60 -18.08 -85.23
CA LYS A 30 46.53 -18.68 -84.28
C LYS A 30 46.67 -17.83 -83.01
N ALA A 31 46.72 -16.51 -83.13
CA ALA A 31 46.76 -15.60 -81.98
C ALA A 31 45.48 -15.73 -81.15
N LYS A 32 44.32 -15.86 -81.79
CA LYS A 32 43.02 -16.07 -81.14
C LYS A 32 42.95 -17.41 -80.41
N GLU A 33 43.41 -18.51 -81.02
CA GLU A 33 43.47 -19.82 -80.36
C GLU A 33 44.38 -19.79 -79.13
N ASN A 34 45.53 -19.12 -79.23
CA ASN A 34 46.44 -18.91 -78.09
C ASN A 34 45.80 -18.05 -76.98
N GLU A 35 45.01 -17.03 -77.33
CA GLU A 35 44.27 -16.22 -76.36
C GLU A 35 43.20 -17.05 -75.64
N GLU A 36 42.43 -17.85 -76.38
CA GLU A 36 41.39 -18.72 -75.81
C GLU A 36 41.99 -19.78 -74.86
N THR A 37 43.10 -20.41 -75.25
CA THR A 37 43.80 -21.37 -74.37
C THR A 37 44.38 -20.71 -73.12
N MET A 38 44.95 -19.51 -73.25
CA MET A 38 45.44 -18.74 -72.11
C MET A 38 44.30 -18.30 -71.17
N SER A 39 43.15 -17.90 -71.72
CA SER A 39 41.96 -17.54 -70.95
C SER A 39 41.44 -18.74 -70.14
N GLN A 40 41.42 -19.93 -70.73
CA GLN A 40 41.06 -21.17 -70.00
C GLN A 40 42.04 -21.48 -68.87
N GLN A 41 43.35 -21.30 -69.09
CA GLN A 41 44.37 -21.50 -68.04
C GLN A 41 44.22 -20.49 -66.90
N ILE A 42 44.01 -19.22 -67.22
CA ILE A 42 43.77 -18.15 -66.22
C ILE A 42 42.54 -18.46 -65.38
N ASN A 43 41.44 -18.92 -66.02
CA ASN A 43 40.25 -19.34 -65.29
C ASN A 43 40.52 -20.52 -64.34
N GLY A 44 41.34 -21.49 -64.77
CA GLY A 44 41.77 -22.60 -63.92
C GLY A 44 42.63 -22.15 -62.73
N ILE A 45 43.52 -21.18 -62.94
CA ILE A 45 44.33 -20.58 -61.88
C ILE A 45 43.43 -19.82 -60.90
N HIS A 46 42.48 -19.04 -61.41
CA HIS A 46 41.56 -18.25 -60.58
C HIS A 46 40.76 -19.14 -59.63
N LYS A 47 40.15 -20.23 -60.14
CA LYS A 47 39.43 -21.20 -59.31
C LYS A 47 40.31 -21.80 -58.21
N ARG A 48 41.55 -22.16 -58.54
CA ARG A 48 42.51 -22.69 -57.55
C ARG A 48 42.86 -21.67 -56.49
N VAL A 49 43.00 -20.40 -56.86
CA VAL A 49 43.24 -19.31 -55.91
C VAL A 49 42.04 -19.13 -54.98
N GLU A 50 40.82 -19.19 -55.49
CA GLU A 50 39.60 -19.12 -54.68
C GLU A 50 39.51 -20.29 -53.68
N GLU A 51 39.77 -21.52 -54.15
CA GLU A 51 39.80 -22.73 -53.30
C GLU A 51 40.85 -22.60 -52.18
N LEU A 52 42.09 -22.24 -52.52
CA LEU A 52 43.17 -22.05 -51.55
C LEU A 52 42.87 -20.91 -50.57
N THR A 53 42.20 -19.84 -51.04
CA THR A 53 41.79 -18.73 -50.17
C THR A 53 40.73 -19.19 -49.17
N SER A 54 39.74 -19.96 -49.63
CA SER A 54 38.73 -20.57 -48.76
C SER A 54 39.38 -21.49 -47.72
N ASP A 55 40.32 -22.35 -48.12
CA ASP A 55 40.98 -23.26 -47.19
C ASP A 55 41.90 -22.53 -46.21
N CYS A 56 42.56 -21.45 -46.65
CA CYS A 56 43.33 -20.58 -45.77
C CYS A 56 42.44 -19.89 -44.72
N LEU A 57 41.21 -19.49 -45.10
CA LEU A 57 40.25 -18.92 -44.15
C LEU A 57 39.80 -19.96 -43.11
N LYS A 58 39.46 -21.18 -43.53
CA LYS A 58 39.10 -22.27 -42.60
C LYS A 58 40.24 -22.62 -41.64
N LEU A 59 41.48 -22.70 -42.15
CA LEU A 59 42.65 -22.94 -41.32
C LEU A 59 42.87 -21.83 -40.30
N LYS A 60 42.63 -20.57 -40.70
CA LYS A 60 42.70 -19.44 -39.78
C LYS A 60 41.64 -19.53 -38.68
N GLU A 61 40.39 -19.80 -39.04
CA GLU A 61 39.30 -20.00 -38.08
C GLU A 61 39.60 -21.14 -37.09
N PHE A 62 40.12 -22.26 -37.59
CA PHE A 62 40.54 -23.38 -36.74
C PHE A 62 41.69 -23.01 -35.81
N ASN A 63 42.70 -22.27 -36.31
CA ASN A 63 43.82 -21.81 -35.49
C ASN A 63 43.38 -20.81 -34.42
N ASP A 64 42.48 -19.89 -34.76
CA ASP A 64 41.90 -18.93 -33.81
C ASP A 64 41.11 -19.67 -32.72
N ALA A 65 40.34 -20.71 -33.08
CA ALA A 65 39.63 -21.56 -32.13
C ALA A 65 40.59 -22.32 -31.20
N LEU A 66 41.68 -22.89 -31.72
CA LEU A 66 42.71 -23.55 -30.91
C LEU A 66 43.40 -22.58 -29.95
N GLN A 67 43.65 -21.34 -30.38
CA GLN A 67 44.25 -20.33 -29.52
C GLN A 67 43.34 -19.95 -28.35
N ILE A 68 42.04 -19.82 -28.61
CA ILE A 68 41.02 -19.59 -27.56
C ILE A 68 40.98 -20.76 -26.58
N ASP A 69 40.96 -21.99 -27.08
CA ASP A 69 40.93 -23.19 -26.26
C ASP A 69 42.20 -23.34 -25.40
N GLN A 70 43.36 -23.04 -25.97
CA GLN A 70 44.63 -23.01 -25.25
C GLN A 70 44.60 -21.97 -24.12
N GLU A 71 44.08 -20.76 -24.38
CA GLU A 71 43.96 -19.72 -23.35
C GLU A 71 42.99 -20.14 -22.23
N LEU A 72 41.85 -20.74 -22.60
CA LEU A 72 40.89 -21.30 -21.65
C LEU A 72 41.54 -22.37 -20.77
N HIS A 73 42.26 -23.33 -21.36
CA HIS A 73 42.95 -24.37 -20.62
C HIS A 73 44.07 -23.83 -19.73
N MET A 74 44.80 -22.80 -20.15
CA MET A 74 45.76 -22.11 -19.29
C MET A 74 45.08 -21.46 -18.08
N GLN A 75 43.95 -20.78 -18.28
CA GLN A 75 43.18 -20.19 -17.17
C GLN A 75 42.64 -21.26 -16.22
N GLN A 76 42.13 -22.37 -16.75
CA GLN A 76 41.71 -23.51 -15.94
C GLN A 76 42.87 -24.09 -15.13
N ASN A 77 44.04 -24.27 -15.73
CA ASN A 77 45.24 -24.74 -15.04
C ASN A 77 45.67 -23.79 -13.91
N GLU A 78 45.61 -22.48 -14.12
CA GLU A 78 45.87 -21.51 -13.06
C GLU A 78 44.83 -21.59 -11.93
N ASN A 79 43.57 -21.83 -12.25
CA ASN A 79 42.54 -22.08 -11.25
C ASN A 79 42.80 -23.38 -10.48
N PHE A 80 43.17 -24.47 -11.16
CA PHE A 80 43.53 -25.72 -10.51
C PHE A 80 44.75 -25.55 -9.60
N LYS A 81 45.80 -24.85 -10.04
CA LYS A 81 46.96 -24.51 -9.18
C LYS A 81 46.52 -23.76 -7.92
N LYS A 82 45.63 -22.77 -8.03
CA LYS A 82 45.08 -22.07 -6.85
C LYS A 82 44.34 -23.02 -5.92
N VAL A 83 43.51 -23.91 -6.46
CA VAL A 83 42.75 -24.90 -5.69
C VAL A 83 43.68 -25.88 -4.99
N ILE A 84 44.63 -26.48 -5.71
CA ILE A 84 45.66 -27.38 -5.20
C ILE A 84 46.45 -26.69 -4.07
N ASN A 85 46.89 -25.45 -4.28
CA ASN A 85 47.64 -24.71 -3.27
C ASN A 85 46.80 -24.47 -2.00
N LYS A 86 45.52 -24.12 -2.13
CA LYS A 86 44.63 -23.95 -0.97
C LYS A 86 44.47 -25.24 -0.18
N PHE A 87 44.19 -26.36 -0.85
CA PHE A 87 44.06 -27.66 -0.17
C PHE A 87 45.37 -28.12 0.46
N PHE A 88 46.48 -27.91 -0.24
CA PHE A 88 47.80 -28.17 0.29
C PHE A 88 48.10 -27.32 1.53
N GLN A 89 47.76 -26.03 1.53
CA GLN A 89 47.90 -25.16 2.71
C GLN A 89 47.03 -25.62 3.89
N ILE A 90 45.78 -26.00 3.65
CA ILE A 90 44.90 -26.55 4.70
C ILE A 90 45.53 -27.79 5.35
N ARG A 91 46.14 -28.67 4.54
CA ARG A 91 46.93 -29.80 5.02
C ARG A 91 48.19 -29.37 5.77
N GLN A 92 48.91 -28.38 5.25
CA GLN A 92 50.14 -27.86 5.84
C GLN A 92 49.92 -27.28 7.25
N TYR A 93 48.77 -26.67 7.53
CA TYR A 93 48.44 -26.22 8.89
C TYR A 93 48.32 -27.37 9.91
N SER A 94 48.12 -28.62 9.45
CA SER A 94 48.04 -29.81 10.30
C SER A 94 49.38 -30.54 10.50
N LEU A 95 50.33 -30.41 9.56
CA LEU A 95 51.63 -31.07 9.56
C LEU A 95 52.75 -30.03 9.57
N LYS A 96 53.45 -29.92 10.70
CA LYS A 96 54.30 -28.79 11.10
C LYS A 96 55.63 -28.63 10.35
N GLU A 97 55.83 -29.25 9.18
CA GLU A 97 57.13 -29.26 8.50
C GLU A 97 57.07 -29.11 6.96
N PHE A 98 57.77 -28.06 6.53
CA PHE A 98 58.61 -27.89 5.32
C PHE A 98 58.09 -27.56 3.90
N GLU A 99 59.09 -26.99 3.21
CA GLU A 99 59.42 -26.49 1.87
C GLU A 99 58.41 -26.37 0.72
N ASP A 100 58.66 -25.32 -0.08
CA ASP A 100 57.95 -25.00 -1.32
C ASP A 100 58.19 -26.09 -2.37
N THR A 101 57.36 -27.11 -2.31
CA THR A 101 57.38 -28.33 -3.14
C THR A 101 56.86 -28.04 -4.54
N SER A 102 57.32 -28.82 -5.53
CA SER A 102 56.85 -28.73 -6.92
C SER A 102 55.35 -29.02 -7.03
N TRP A 103 54.70 -28.56 -8.10
CA TRP A 103 53.26 -28.82 -8.30
C TRP A 103 52.93 -30.30 -8.39
N ASP A 104 53.83 -31.10 -8.97
CA ASP A 104 53.66 -32.54 -9.09
C ASP A 104 53.68 -33.23 -7.71
N GLU A 105 54.58 -32.80 -6.82
CA GLU A 105 54.63 -33.28 -5.44
C GLU A 105 53.39 -32.85 -4.65
N LYS A 106 52.94 -31.59 -4.79
CA LYS A 106 51.70 -31.10 -4.17
C LYS A 106 50.50 -31.94 -4.60
N CYS A 107 50.39 -32.27 -5.88
CA CYS A 107 49.34 -33.14 -6.40
C CYS A 107 49.47 -34.57 -5.89
N ALA A 108 50.68 -35.15 -5.93
CA ALA A 108 50.93 -36.50 -5.45
C ALA A 108 50.58 -36.65 -3.96
N CYS A 109 50.89 -35.65 -3.13
CA CYS A 109 50.51 -35.64 -1.71
C CYS A 109 48.98 -35.65 -1.54
N LEU A 110 48.26 -34.76 -2.23
CA LEU A 110 46.79 -34.69 -2.11
C LEU A 110 46.08 -35.94 -2.68
N LEU A 111 46.65 -36.57 -3.71
CA LEU A 111 46.11 -37.80 -4.31
C LEU A 111 46.39 -39.05 -3.44
N CYS A 112 47.49 -39.07 -2.71
CA CYS A 112 47.83 -40.17 -1.80
C CYS A 112 47.08 -40.12 -0.46
N ASP A 113 46.31 -39.06 -0.21
CA ASP A 113 45.54 -38.91 1.02
C ASP A 113 44.43 -39.97 1.11
N PRO A 114 44.26 -40.62 2.28
CA PRO A 114 43.18 -41.57 2.47
C PRO A 114 41.82 -40.86 2.40
N GLU A 115 40.79 -41.53 1.88
CA GLU A 115 39.43 -40.98 1.69
C GLU A 115 38.84 -40.35 2.97
N LYS A 116 39.17 -40.92 4.14
CA LYS A 116 38.82 -40.38 5.47
C LYS A 116 39.33 -38.97 5.73
N ALA A 117 40.44 -38.60 5.10
CA ALA A 117 41.07 -37.30 5.26
C ALA A 117 40.41 -36.22 4.37
N TRP A 118 39.54 -36.62 3.45
CA TRP A 118 38.71 -35.77 2.59
C TRP A 118 37.23 -35.80 2.96
N SER A 119 36.78 -36.84 3.66
CA SER A 119 35.42 -36.93 4.17
C SER A 119 35.26 -36.10 5.44
N PHE A 120 34.76 -34.86 5.31
CA PHE A 120 34.11 -34.13 6.41
C PHE A 120 32.67 -34.63 6.62
N ASN A 121 32.44 -35.94 6.43
CA ASN A 121 31.13 -36.55 6.51
C ASN A 121 30.89 -37.13 7.90
N ASP A 122 31.27 -36.37 8.92
CA ASP A 122 30.89 -36.56 10.29
C ASP A 122 29.40 -36.19 10.47
N SER A 123 28.70 -36.93 11.35
CA SER A 123 27.23 -36.79 11.51
C SER A 123 26.77 -35.36 11.82
N SER A 124 27.65 -34.54 12.36
CA SER A 124 27.44 -33.12 12.65
C SER A 124 27.37 -32.27 11.37
N THR A 125 28.28 -32.51 10.42
CA THR A 125 28.34 -31.78 9.14
C THR A 125 27.13 -32.09 8.26
N SER A 126 26.72 -33.35 8.18
CA SER A 126 25.52 -33.75 7.45
C SER A 126 24.23 -33.14 8.02
N LYS A 127 24.12 -33.03 9.36
CA LYS A 127 23.00 -32.34 10.02
C LYS A 127 22.98 -30.85 9.71
N TYR A 128 24.14 -30.20 9.70
CA TYR A 128 24.25 -28.78 9.36
C TYR A 128 23.86 -28.51 7.89
N ILE A 129 24.33 -29.33 6.96
CA ILE A 129 23.96 -29.25 5.54
C ILE A 129 22.45 -29.43 5.37
N SER A 130 21.86 -30.45 6.00
CA SER A 130 20.41 -30.69 5.95
C SER A 130 19.61 -29.52 6.50
N ALA A 131 20.08 -28.89 7.59
CA ALA A 131 19.43 -27.71 8.16
C ALA A 131 19.51 -26.49 7.21
N LEU A 132 20.63 -26.30 6.51
CA LEU A 132 20.78 -25.25 5.51
C LEU A 132 19.89 -25.48 4.28
N GLU A 133 19.82 -26.72 3.79
CA GLU A 133 18.93 -27.10 2.69
C GLU A 133 17.46 -26.85 3.05
N GLU A 134 17.05 -27.21 4.27
CA GLU A 134 15.70 -26.93 4.77
C GLU A 134 15.42 -25.42 4.87
N GLN A 135 16.40 -24.62 5.32
CA GLN A 135 16.27 -23.16 5.34
C GLN A 135 16.17 -22.56 3.93
N LEU A 136 16.95 -23.07 2.97
CA LEU A 136 16.86 -22.64 1.56
C LEU A 136 15.49 -22.96 0.97
N GLU A 137 14.95 -24.13 1.26
CA GLU A 137 13.62 -24.51 0.78
C GLU A 137 12.53 -23.64 1.42
N ARG A 138 12.63 -23.35 2.72
CA ARG A 138 11.74 -22.37 3.39
C ARG A 138 11.83 -20.99 2.75
N LEU A 139 13.03 -20.52 2.43
CA LEU A 139 13.24 -19.24 1.76
C LEU A 139 12.61 -19.23 0.38
N ARG A 140 12.81 -20.29 -0.42
CA ARG A 140 12.23 -20.44 -1.76
C ARG A 140 10.71 -20.36 -1.74
N ASN A 141 10.07 -21.13 -0.85
CA ASN A 141 8.63 -21.08 -0.63
C ASN A 141 8.14 -19.69 -0.20
N SER A 142 8.91 -18.96 0.62
CA SER A 142 8.58 -17.60 1.03
C SER A 142 8.65 -16.60 -0.12
N VAL A 143 9.62 -16.75 -1.03
CA VAL A 143 9.78 -15.93 -2.23
C VAL A 143 8.62 -16.16 -3.18
N ASP A 144 8.26 -17.42 -3.44
CA ASP A 144 7.11 -17.76 -4.28
C ASP A 144 5.80 -17.19 -3.73
N TYR A 145 5.62 -17.26 -2.40
CA TYR A 145 4.48 -16.64 -1.72
C TYR A 145 4.45 -15.11 -1.90
N LEU A 146 5.59 -14.44 -1.75
CA LEU A 146 5.69 -12.99 -1.95
C LEU A 146 5.44 -12.60 -3.41
N GLN A 147 5.96 -13.37 -4.36
CA GLN A 147 5.74 -13.15 -5.78
C GLN A 147 4.26 -13.31 -6.16
N ASN A 148 3.58 -14.30 -5.59
CA ASN A 148 2.13 -14.48 -5.75
C ASN A 148 1.34 -13.32 -5.13
N LYS A 149 1.72 -12.85 -3.94
CA LYS A 149 1.10 -11.66 -3.33
C LYS A 149 1.29 -10.41 -4.18
N LEU A 150 2.47 -10.22 -4.76
CA LEU A 150 2.76 -9.09 -5.64
C LEU A 150 1.87 -9.14 -6.89
N ARG A 151 1.71 -10.32 -7.51
CA ARG A 151 0.82 -10.53 -8.66
C ARG A 151 -0.62 -10.13 -8.34
N VAL A 152 -1.17 -10.65 -7.24
CA VAL A 152 -2.55 -10.32 -6.81
C VAL A 152 -2.68 -8.83 -6.45
N GLY A 153 -1.65 -8.26 -5.81
CA GLY A 153 -1.59 -6.82 -5.52
C GLY A 153 -1.68 -5.96 -6.78
N LEU A 154 -0.97 -6.36 -7.84
CA LEU A 154 -0.99 -5.68 -9.14
C LEU A 154 -2.37 -5.77 -9.81
N GLU A 155 -3.03 -6.92 -9.72
CA GLU A 155 -4.39 -7.10 -10.25
C GLU A 155 -5.41 -6.19 -9.54
N ILE A 156 -5.32 -6.10 -8.21
CA ILE A 156 -6.15 -5.19 -7.40
C ILE A 156 -5.88 -3.75 -7.80
N GLU A 157 -4.61 -3.35 -7.88
CA GLU A 157 -4.21 -2.00 -8.28
C GLU A 157 -4.76 -1.63 -9.67
N ASN A 158 -4.66 -2.55 -10.63
CA ASN A 158 -5.18 -2.35 -11.98
C ASN A 158 -6.71 -2.19 -11.98
N HIS A 159 -7.42 -2.99 -11.19
CA HIS A 159 -8.87 -2.84 -11.03
C HIS A 159 -9.25 -1.48 -10.42
N LEU A 160 -8.54 -1.06 -9.37
CA LEU A 160 -8.76 0.25 -8.74
C LEU A 160 -8.47 1.40 -9.70
N ARG A 161 -7.36 1.32 -10.44
CA ARG A 161 -6.99 2.31 -11.46
C ARG A 161 -8.08 2.45 -12.53
N LYS A 162 -8.62 1.33 -13.02
CA LYS A 162 -9.75 1.35 -13.98
C LYS A 162 -10.98 2.04 -13.38
N ARG A 163 -11.32 1.75 -12.12
CA ARG A 163 -12.45 2.39 -11.43
C ARG A 163 -12.26 3.90 -11.26
N VAL A 164 -11.06 4.34 -10.87
CA VAL A 164 -10.71 5.76 -10.76
C VAL A 164 -10.88 6.46 -12.11
N ASN A 165 -10.35 5.89 -13.20
CA ASN A 165 -10.50 6.46 -14.54
C ASN A 165 -11.97 6.56 -15.00
N VAL A 166 -12.83 5.64 -14.57
CA VAL A 166 -14.28 5.73 -14.85
C VAL A 166 -14.92 6.86 -14.05
N LEU A 167 -14.56 7.01 -12.78
CA LEU A 167 -15.09 8.08 -11.92
C LEU A 167 -14.62 9.46 -12.39
N GLU A 168 -13.36 9.60 -12.77
CA GLU A 168 -12.80 10.85 -13.30
C GLU A 168 -13.52 11.29 -14.57
N ARG A 169 -13.76 10.37 -15.51
CA ARG A 169 -14.55 10.67 -16.72
C ARG A 169 -15.99 11.09 -16.41
N LYS A 170 -16.63 10.45 -15.42
CA LYS A 170 -17.97 10.86 -14.96
C LYS A 170 -17.95 12.25 -14.35
N TYR A 171 -16.94 12.56 -13.55
CA TYR A 171 -16.77 13.87 -12.93
C TYR A 171 -16.61 14.96 -14.00
N ILE A 172 -15.70 14.77 -14.97
CA ILE A 172 -15.52 15.69 -16.09
C ILE A 172 -16.81 15.86 -16.90
N SER A 173 -17.55 14.77 -17.15
CA SER A 173 -18.84 14.84 -17.85
C SER A 173 -19.89 15.62 -17.06
N MET A 174 -19.94 15.45 -15.74
CA MET A 174 -20.89 16.15 -14.87
C MET A 174 -20.55 17.63 -14.77
N ASP A 175 -19.26 17.97 -14.63
CA ASP A 175 -18.78 19.35 -14.61
C ASP A 175 -19.17 20.11 -15.87
N LYS A 176 -18.98 19.48 -17.05
CA LYS A 176 -19.43 20.05 -18.34
C LYS A 176 -20.94 20.28 -18.41
N VAL A 177 -21.75 19.39 -17.82
CA VAL A 177 -23.22 19.58 -17.76
C VAL A 177 -23.58 20.77 -16.87
N ILE A 178 -22.90 20.93 -15.73
CA ILE A 178 -23.09 22.06 -14.82
C ILE A 178 -22.67 23.36 -15.49
N GLU A 179 -21.51 23.41 -16.14
CA GLU A 179 -21.05 24.58 -16.88
C GLU A 179 -22.05 25.01 -17.96
N ASN A 180 -22.57 24.06 -18.75
CA ASN A 180 -23.59 24.33 -19.75
C ASN A 180 -24.88 24.87 -19.11
N ALA A 181 -25.35 24.27 -18.02
CA ALA A 181 -26.55 24.75 -17.31
C ALA A 181 -26.37 26.17 -16.75
N ILE A 182 -25.18 26.49 -16.22
CA ILE A 182 -24.84 27.84 -15.76
C ILE A 182 -24.81 28.83 -16.93
N ALA A 183 -24.24 28.43 -18.07
CA ALA A 183 -24.20 29.25 -19.27
C ALA A 183 -25.61 29.54 -19.80
N ASP A 184 -26.47 28.52 -19.85
CA ASP A 184 -27.88 28.64 -20.25
C ASP A 184 -28.63 29.57 -19.30
N LEU A 185 -28.45 29.42 -17.98
CA LEU A 185 -29.08 30.29 -17.00
C LEU A 185 -28.64 31.75 -17.15
N LYS A 186 -27.34 31.98 -17.36
CA LYS A 186 -26.79 33.33 -17.63
C LYS A 186 -27.40 33.92 -18.90
N HIS A 187 -27.56 33.11 -19.95
CA HIS A 187 -28.18 33.55 -21.20
C HIS A 187 -29.66 33.94 -20.99
N HIS A 188 -30.43 33.09 -20.32
CA HIS A 188 -31.83 33.38 -19.97
C HIS A 188 -31.96 34.64 -19.12
N HIS A 189 -31.14 34.79 -18.09
CA HIS A 189 -31.11 35.99 -17.25
C HIS A 189 -30.82 37.25 -18.07
N SER A 190 -29.85 37.17 -19.00
CA SER A 190 -29.48 38.28 -19.87
C SER A 190 -30.63 38.67 -20.81
N LYS A 191 -31.34 37.67 -21.36
CA LYS A 191 -32.53 37.87 -22.19
C LYS A 191 -33.68 38.51 -21.41
N CYS A 192 -33.96 38.04 -20.19
CA CYS A 192 -34.98 38.63 -19.32
C CYS A 192 -34.63 40.07 -18.97
N ARG A 193 -33.38 40.35 -18.60
CA ARG A 193 -32.90 41.70 -18.29
C ARG A 193 -33.07 42.64 -19.49
N TYR A 194 -32.68 42.21 -20.68
CA TYR A 194 -32.85 42.99 -21.90
C TYR A 194 -34.32 43.30 -22.17
N HIS A 195 -35.20 42.30 -22.03
CA HIS A 195 -36.64 42.48 -22.22
C HIS A 195 -37.26 43.47 -21.21
N ILE A 196 -36.88 43.37 -19.93
CA ILE A 196 -37.34 44.29 -18.88
C ILE A 196 -36.86 45.73 -19.18
N ILE A 197 -35.59 45.91 -19.54
CA ILE A 197 -35.05 47.24 -19.86
C ILE A 197 -35.78 47.86 -21.05
N ASN A 198 -36.05 47.09 -22.11
CA ASN A 198 -36.80 47.58 -23.27
C ASN A 198 -38.23 47.99 -22.89
N LEU A 199 -38.95 47.15 -22.13
CA LEU A 199 -40.30 47.48 -21.65
C LEU A 199 -40.34 48.77 -20.83
N LEU A 200 -39.35 48.97 -19.95
CA LEU A 200 -39.23 50.19 -19.15
C LEU A 200 -38.92 51.42 -20.03
N SER A 201 -38.03 51.28 -21.03
CA SER A 201 -37.70 52.36 -21.95
C SER A 201 -38.86 52.74 -22.87
N ASP A 202 -39.64 51.77 -23.33
CA ASP A 202 -40.88 51.99 -24.10
C ASP A 202 -41.92 52.71 -23.23
N GLY A 203 -42.09 52.28 -21.98
CA GLY A 203 -42.95 52.94 -21.00
C GLY A 203 -42.53 54.37 -20.71
N GLU A 204 -41.23 54.62 -20.51
CA GLU A 204 -40.64 55.94 -20.34
C GLU A 204 -40.91 56.83 -21.57
N SER A 205 -40.71 56.30 -22.78
CA SER A 205 -40.95 57.02 -24.03
C SER A 205 -42.43 57.37 -24.22
N SER A 206 -43.33 56.46 -23.87
CA SER A 206 -44.78 56.68 -23.88
C SER A 206 -45.20 57.77 -22.89
N MET A 207 -44.73 57.68 -21.64
CA MET A 207 -44.98 58.70 -20.61
C MET A 207 -44.44 60.07 -21.04
N LYS A 208 -43.21 60.11 -21.58
CA LYS A 208 -42.61 61.34 -22.10
C LYS A 208 -43.42 61.94 -23.25
N SER A 209 -43.94 61.12 -24.15
CA SER A 209 -44.85 61.57 -25.21
C SER A 209 -46.15 62.16 -24.65
N ILE A 210 -46.76 61.50 -23.66
CA ILE A 210 -47.98 62.00 -23.01
C ILE A 210 -47.71 63.34 -22.30
N ILE A 211 -46.60 63.44 -21.56
CA ILE A 211 -46.17 64.67 -20.89
C ILE A 211 -45.99 65.78 -21.93
N ASN A 212 -45.29 65.53 -23.04
CA ASN A 212 -45.12 66.53 -24.11
C ASN A 212 -46.46 67.00 -24.70
N VAL A 213 -47.44 66.10 -24.86
CA VAL A 213 -48.79 66.46 -25.32
C VAL A 213 -49.53 67.33 -24.29
N ILE A 214 -49.38 67.03 -23.00
CA ILE A 214 -49.94 67.85 -21.91
C ILE A 214 -49.27 69.23 -21.88
N ASP A 215 -47.95 69.28 -21.93
CA ASP A 215 -47.15 70.52 -21.96
C ASP A 215 -47.54 71.41 -23.15
N GLU A 216 -47.71 70.81 -24.33
CA GLU A 216 -48.15 71.51 -25.53
C GLU A 216 -49.58 72.06 -25.38
N ARG A 217 -50.48 71.31 -24.72
CA ARG A 217 -51.83 71.84 -24.38
C ARG A 217 -51.74 73.00 -23.39
N ILE A 218 -50.93 72.90 -22.35
CA ILE A 218 -50.71 73.97 -21.36
C ILE A 218 -50.19 75.23 -22.06
N ARG A 219 -49.15 75.12 -22.89
CA ARG A 219 -48.63 76.26 -23.67
C ARG A 219 -49.68 76.91 -24.58
N ARG A 220 -50.60 76.12 -25.15
CA ARG A 220 -51.73 76.66 -25.95
C ARG A 220 -52.75 77.40 -25.09
N PHE A 221 -53.02 76.92 -23.87
CA PHE A 221 -53.86 77.66 -22.93
C PHE A 221 -53.22 79.00 -22.55
N ASP A 222 -51.92 79.01 -22.27
CA ASP A 222 -51.16 80.21 -21.93
C ASP A 222 -51.12 81.22 -23.09
N GLN A 223 -51.04 80.75 -24.35
CA GLN A 223 -51.06 81.62 -25.55
C GLN A 223 -52.45 82.09 -25.96
N SER A 224 -53.54 81.42 -25.52
CA SER A 224 -54.91 81.88 -25.77
C SER A 224 -55.34 83.04 -24.85
N THR A 225 -54.52 83.39 -23.87
CA THR A 225 -54.84 84.41 -22.87
C THR A 225 -54.13 85.73 -23.18
N VAL A 226 -54.84 86.67 -23.79
CA VAL A 226 -54.50 88.11 -23.74
C VAL A 226 -54.79 88.62 -22.31
N PRO A 227 -53.91 89.45 -21.72
CA PRO A 227 -53.87 89.68 -20.28
C PRO A 227 -54.91 90.71 -19.86
N ASN A 228 -55.81 90.34 -18.94
CA ASN A 228 -56.61 91.28 -18.15
C ASN A 228 -57.16 90.56 -16.90
N LEU A 229 -56.45 90.68 -15.78
CA LEU A 229 -56.89 91.42 -14.59
C LEU A 229 -56.08 91.00 -13.37
N THR A 230 -55.61 92.05 -12.70
CA THR A 230 -54.94 92.12 -11.41
C THR A 230 -55.69 91.41 -10.26
N PRO A 231 -54.96 91.13 -9.16
CA PRO A 231 -55.27 90.10 -8.18
C PRO A 231 -56.28 90.57 -7.14
N GLN A 232 -57.24 89.71 -6.80
CA GLN A 232 -58.10 89.92 -5.63
C GLN A 232 -57.68 88.96 -4.52
N ARG A 233 -57.24 89.61 -3.44
CA ARG A 233 -56.79 89.02 -2.20
C ARG A 233 -57.96 88.50 -1.37
N ASP A 234 -57.61 87.54 -0.52
CA ASP A 234 -58.22 87.15 0.76
C ASP A 234 -59.44 86.21 0.73
N ALA A 235 -59.16 84.94 0.98
CA ALA A 235 -59.80 84.19 2.06
C ALA A 235 -58.86 83.06 2.50
N GLU A 236 -58.24 83.25 3.66
CA GLU A 236 -57.69 82.17 4.49
C GLU A 236 -58.76 81.10 4.67
N LEU A 237 -58.47 79.83 4.36
CA LEU A 237 -59.19 78.68 4.89
C LEU A 237 -58.31 77.42 4.77
N GLU A 238 -57.71 77.11 5.92
CA GLU A 238 -57.40 75.79 6.48
C GLU A 238 -56.49 74.81 5.72
N GLU A 239 -55.30 74.65 6.30
CA GLU A 239 -54.45 73.46 6.20
C GLU A 239 -55.23 72.21 6.66
N HIS A 240 -55.66 71.37 5.72
CA HIS A 240 -56.04 70.00 6.05
C HIS A 240 -54.79 69.11 6.10
N GLU A 241 -54.21 69.11 7.29
CA GLU A 241 -53.34 68.10 7.88
C GLU A 241 -53.90 66.69 7.60
N CYS A 242 -53.21 65.90 6.78
CA CYS A 242 -53.53 64.50 6.54
C CYS A 242 -53.26 63.71 7.82
N ARG A 243 -54.31 63.45 8.61
CA ARG A 243 -54.22 62.58 9.79
C ARG A 243 -53.97 61.13 9.40
N ASP A 244 -52.85 60.65 9.92
CA ASP A 244 -52.43 59.25 10.02
C ASP A 244 -53.41 58.46 10.92
N VAL A 245 -53.96 57.35 10.41
CA VAL A 245 -54.91 56.50 11.15
C VAL A 245 -54.21 55.18 11.51
N HIS A 246 -53.49 55.20 12.63
CA HIS A 246 -53.18 54.00 13.38
C HIS A 246 -54.37 53.61 14.26
N ILE A 247 -54.94 52.42 14.05
CA ILE A 247 -55.88 51.81 15.00
C ILE A 247 -55.13 50.78 15.81
N SER A 248 -54.87 51.12 17.07
CA SER A 248 -54.49 50.19 18.13
C SER A 248 -55.73 49.53 18.74
N SER A 249 -55.67 48.21 18.87
CA SER A 249 -55.89 47.41 20.10
C SER A 249 -57.12 47.65 20.99
N GLN A 250 -57.85 46.55 21.23
CA GLN A 250 -58.49 46.06 22.47
C GLN A 250 -59.89 45.51 22.15
N ALA A 251 -60.46 44.48 22.79
CA ALA A 251 -60.02 43.42 23.69
C ALA A 251 -61.24 42.48 23.82
N LYS A 252 -60.99 41.21 24.15
CA LYS A 252 -61.93 40.16 24.66
C LYS A 252 -63.00 40.70 25.66
N PRO A 253 -64.12 39.99 25.99
CA PRO A 253 -64.13 38.53 26.25
C PRO A 253 -65.43 37.70 25.96
N VAL A 254 -65.21 36.38 25.78
CA VAL A 254 -65.90 35.21 26.39
C VAL A 254 -67.42 35.06 26.23
N SER A 255 -67.87 33.94 25.63
CA SER A 255 -68.63 32.85 26.31
C SER A 255 -69.12 31.80 25.29
N GLU A 256 -68.64 30.57 25.42
CA GLU A 256 -69.35 29.34 25.05
C GLU A 256 -70.50 29.10 26.06
N PRO A 257 -71.63 28.40 25.73
CA PRO A 257 -71.54 26.94 25.56
C PRO A 257 -72.58 26.25 24.64
N LYS A 258 -72.14 25.09 24.13
CA LYS A 258 -72.83 23.78 23.98
C LYS A 258 -74.20 23.67 23.27
N ARG A 259 -74.15 22.78 22.26
CA ARG A 259 -74.81 21.46 22.13
C ARG A 259 -75.80 21.28 20.97
N ASP A 260 -75.39 20.30 20.15
CA ASP A 260 -76.16 19.16 19.65
C ASP A 260 -77.09 19.33 18.42
N SER A 261 -76.56 18.76 17.33
CA SER A 261 -77.19 17.68 16.56
C SER A 261 -78.08 18.03 15.35
N SER A 262 -77.53 17.63 14.20
CA SER A 262 -78.16 16.80 13.16
C SER A 262 -78.98 17.45 12.03
N SER A 263 -78.36 17.37 10.85
CA SER A 263 -78.88 16.80 9.60
C SER A 263 -79.73 17.65 8.64
N SER A 264 -79.28 17.58 7.38
CA SER A 264 -80.05 17.54 6.13
C SER A 264 -80.35 18.83 5.36
N LEU A 265 -79.54 18.98 4.31
CA LEU A 265 -79.88 19.30 2.91
C LEU A 265 -80.54 20.64 2.53
N LEU A 266 -79.77 21.32 1.66
CA LEU A 266 -80.14 22.00 0.41
C LEU A 266 -80.87 23.35 0.43
N ALA A 267 -80.36 24.16 -0.51
CA ALA A 267 -80.94 25.35 -1.15
C ALA A 267 -80.69 26.70 -0.45
N ASP A 268 -79.62 27.32 -0.94
CA ASP A 268 -79.63 28.64 -1.61
C ASP A 268 -80.06 29.87 -0.78
N ALA A 269 -79.08 30.71 -0.46
CA ALA A 269 -79.15 32.15 -0.72
C ALA A 269 -77.86 32.86 -0.28
N GLY A 270 -77.29 33.63 -1.20
CA GLY A 270 -76.73 34.94 -0.87
C GLY A 270 -75.24 34.99 -0.56
N GLY A 271 -74.47 35.39 -1.57
CA GLY A 271 -73.03 35.55 -1.51
C GLY A 271 -72.54 36.48 -0.40
N LYS A 272 -71.67 35.92 0.45
CA LYS A 272 -70.61 36.60 1.23
C LYS A 272 -69.63 35.63 1.91
N SER A 273 -69.68 34.31 1.63
CA SER A 273 -68.79 33.30 2.25
C SER A 273 -67.42 33.19 1.56
N GLY A 274 -67.36 33.40 0.24
CA GLY A 274 -66.15 33.12 -0.55
C GLY A 274 -64.92 33.94 -0.17
N ALA A 275 -65.08 35.18 0.30
CA ALA A 275 -63.95 36.04 0.68
C ALA A 275 -63.32 35.62 2.02
N SER A 276 -64.15 35.21 2.99
CA SER A 276 -63.69 34.74 4.29
C SER A 276 -63.04 33.36 4.17
N ASP A 277 -63.63 32.46 3.37
CA ASP A 277 -63.08 31.13 3.13
C ASP A 277 -61.79 31.19 2.29
N ALA A 278 -61.72 32.09 1.30
CA ALA A 278 -60.48 32.33 0.55
C ALA A 278 -59.36 32.92 1.43
N LEU A 279 -59.70 33.82 2.36
CA LEU A 279 -58.73 34.36 3.32
C LEU A 279 -58.25 33.28 4.30
N ALA A 280 -59.15 32.43 4.79
CA ALA A 280 -58.79 31.30 5.66
C ALA A 280 -57.87 30.30 4.95
N MET A 281 -58.16 29.97 3.69
CA MET A 281 -57.29 29.11 2.87
C MET A 281 -55.93 29.78 2.61
N ALA A 282 -55.88 31.06 2.26
CA ALA A 282 -54.62 31.77 2.06
C ALA A 282 -53.77 31.86 3.34
N LEU A 283 -54.40 32.03 4.50
CA LEU A 283 -53.71 31.98 5.79
C LEU A 283 -53.18 30.57 6.10
N GLN A 284 -53.96 29.53 5.81
CA GLN A 284 -53.54 28.15 6.00
C GLN A 284 -52.37 27.77 5.07
N GLU A 285 -52.41 28.19 3.81
CA GLU A 285 -51.32 28.03 2.86
C GLU A 285 -50.06 28.79 3.29
N LYS A 286 -50.21 30.02 3.82
CA LYS A 286 -49.07 30.78 4.35
C LYS A 286 -48.46 30.11 5.58
N VAL A 287 -49.27 29.57 6.49
CA VAL A 287 -48.78 28.80 7.65
C VAL A 287 -48.07 27.52 7.19
N ALA A 288 -48.62 26.80 6.21
CA ALA A 288 -47.98 25.62 5.64
C ALA A 288 -46.63 25.97 4.96
N ALA A 289 -46.58 27.07 4.21
CA ALA A 289 -45.35 27.56 3.59
C ALA A 289 -44.29 27.97 4.62
N LEU A 290 -44.69 28.65 5.70
CA LEU A 290 -43.80 29.02 6.80
C LEU A 290 -43.27 27.81 7.58
N LEU A 291 -44.10 26.76 7.78
CA LEU A 291 -43.66 25.51 8.40
C LEU A 291 -42.65 24.76 7.52
N LEU A 292 -42.86 24.72 6.21
CA LEU A 292 -41.90 24.12 5.27
C LEU A 292 -40.58 24.89 5.22
N LEU A 293 -40.63 26.22 5.21
CA LEU A 293 -39.43 27.07 5.28
C LEU A 293 -38.67 26.85 6.59
N SER A 294 -39.37 26.78 7.72
CA SER A 294 -38.78 26.51 9.04
C SER A 294 -38.06 25.14 9.08
N GLN A 295 -38.71 24.08 8.56
CA GLN A 295 -38.07 22.76 8.45
C GLN A 295 -36.87 22.76 7.50
N GLN A 296 -36.91 23.54 6.43
CA GLN A 296 -35.80 23.66 5.51
C GLN A 296 -34.62 24.40 6.15
N GLU A 297 -34.87 25.47 6.91
CA GLU A 297 -33.84 26.17 7.67
C GLU A 297 -33.20 25.26 8.74
N GLU A 298 -33.99 24.47 9.46
CA GLU A 298 -33.49 23.49 10.44
C GLU A 298 -32.62 22.42 9.77
N ARG A 299 -33.04 21.88 8.60
CA ARG A 299 -32.22 20.94 7.82
C ARG A 299 -30.90 21.57 7.38
N HIS A 300 -30.92 22.79 6.87
CA HIS A 300 -29.70 23.49 6.45
C HIS A 300 -28.77 23.78 7.63
N LEU A 301 -29.31 24.09 8.82
CA LEU A 301 -28.51 24.27 10.03
C LEU A 301 -27.86 22.95 10.48
N LEU A 302 -28.63 21.86 10.51
CA LEU A 302 -28.13 20.52 10.85
C LEU A 302 -27.08 20.05 9.84
N GLU A 303 -27.30 20.26 8.55
CA GLU A 303 -26.34 19.92 7.49
C GLU A 303 -25.04 20.71 7.63
N ARG A 304 -25.11 22.03 7.91
CA ARG A 304 -23.92 22.84 8.22
C ARG A 304 -23.18 22.33 9.45
N ASN A 305 -23.90 21.98 10.51
CA ASN A 305 -23.29 21.48 11.75
C ASN A 305 -22.60 20.13 11.53
N VAL A 306 -23.26 19.19 10.84
CA VAL A 306 -22.69 17.89 10.48
C VAL A 306 -21.47 18.06 9.57
N ASN A 307 -21.56 18.89 8.53
CA ASN A 307 -20.43 19.17 7.64
C ASN A 307 -19.25 19.80 8.39
N SER A 308 -19.50 20.72 9.34
CA SER A 308 -18.45 21.31 10.18
C SER A 308 -17.78 20.28 11.11
N ALA A 309 -18.53 19.30 11.61
CA ALA A 309 -18.02 18.25 12.47
C ALA A 309 -17.19 17.23 11.66
N LEU A 310 -17.68 16.86 10.48
CA LEU A 310 -16.96 16.00 9.54
C LEU A 310 -15.66 16.65 9.09
N GLN A 311 -15.69 17.94 8.70
CA GLN A 311 -14.49 18.67 8.30
C GLN A 311 -13.44 18.73 9.40
N ARG A 312 -13.84 19.02 10.66
CA ARG A 312 -12.93 18.95 11.81
C ARG A 312 -12.32 17.56 12.00
N LYS A 313 -13.12 16.49 11.84
CA LYS A 313 -12.62 15.12 11.94
C LYS A 313 -11.67 14.76 10.81
N THR A 314 -11.92 15.22 9.60
CA THR A 314 -11.01 15.06 8.46
C THR A 314 -9.67 15.76 8.71
N GLU A 315 -9.68 17.00 9.19
CA GLU A 315 -8.46 17.75 9.53
C GLU A 315 -7.68 17.09 10.67
N GLU A 316 -8.38 16.58 11.69
CA GLU A 316 -7.77 15.83 12.81
C GLU A 316 -7.10 14.54 12.33
N LEU A 317 -7.79 13.76 11.49
CA LEU A 317 -7.22 12.55 10.88
C LEU A 317 -6.01 12.86 9.99
N GLN A 318 -6.06 13.96 9.23
CA GLN A 318 -4.94 14.40 8.40
C GLN A 318 -3.73 14.80 9.26
N ARG A 319 -3.95 15.51 10.38
CA ARG A 319 -2.88 15.83 11.34
C ARG A 319 -2.29 14.55 11.96
N ASN A 320 -3.14 13.64 12.44
CA ASN A 320 -2.69 12.38 13.04
C ASN A 320 -1.88 11.54 12.04
N LEU A 321 -2.34 11.46 10.79
CA LEU A 321 -1.61 10.76 9.73
C LEU A 321 -0.23 11.40 9.47
N SER A 322 -0.17 12.73 9.42
CA SER A 322 1.11 13.44 9.24
C SER A 322 2.07 13.21 10.43
N GLN A 323 1.55 13.19 11.66
CA GLN A 323 2.32 12.92 12.86
C GLN A 323 2.86 11.48 12.87
N VAL A 324 1.98 10.48 12.68
CA VAL A 324 2.39 9.06 12.65
C VAL A 324 3.39 8.80 11.52
N THR A 325 3.24 9.48 10.37
CA THR A 325 4.21 9.37 9.28
C THR A 325 5.56 9.96 9.68
N ASN A 326 5.58 11.13 10.31
CA ASN A 326 6.82 11.75 10.80
C ASN A 326 7.51 10.90 11.89
N GLU A 327 6.73 10.37 12.84
CA GLU A 327 7.24 9.47 13.89
C GLU A 327 7.81 8.18 13.29
N LYS A 328 7.14 7.59 12.30
CA LYS A 328 7.64 6.41 11.58
C LYS A 328 8.93 6.72 10.82
N VAL A 329 9.03 7.87 10.14
CA VAL A 329 10.26 8.30 9.46
C VAL A 329 11.39 8.49 10.47
N LYS A 330 11.11 9.11 11.63
CA LYS A 330 12.09 9.28 12.71
C LYS A 330 12.57 7.93 13.25
N ALA A 331 11.67 7.00 13.54
CA ALA A 331 12.03 5.65 14.00
C ALA A 331 12.85 4.87 12.97
N LEU A 332 12.52 4.99 11.68
CA LEU A 332 13.31 4.39 10.60
C LEU A 332 14.71 5.02 10.48
N MET A 333 14.82 6.34 10.70
CA MET A 333 16.11 7.04 10.71
C MET A 333 16.98 6.62 11.90
N GLU A 334 16.39 6.53 13.10
CA GLU A 334 17.07 6.01 14.30
C GLU A 334 17.51 4.55 14.12
N LEU A 335 16.66 3.71 13.51
CA LEU A 335 17.01 2.32 13.18
C LEU A 335 18.17 2.24 12.18
N ALA A 336 18.17 3.09 11.16
CA ALA A 336 19.24 3.16 10.18
C ALA A 336 20.57 3.58 10.84
N GLN A 337 20.53 4.57 11.73
CA GLN A 337 21.69 4.99 12.51
C GLN A 337 22.20 3.88 13.43
N LEU A 338 21.31 3.21 14.16
CA LEU A 338 21.68 2.09 15.03
C LEU A 338 22.33 0.94 14.26
N LYS A 339 21.84 0.65 13.04
CA LYS A 339 22.42 -0.35 12.14
C LYS A 339 23.83 0.05 11.67
N GLN A 340 24.04 1.34 11.38
CA GLN A 340 25.35 1.87 11.01
C GLN A 340 26.34 1.78 12.19
N GLU A 341 25.90 2.15 13.40
CA GLU A 341 26.72 2.05 14.62
C GLU A 341 27.07 0.59 14.94
N HIS A 342 26.13 -0.34 14.78
CA HIS A 342 26.38 -1.78 14.95
C HIS A 342 27.40 -2.31 13.92
N GLN A 343 27.32 -1.88 12.66
CA GLN A 343 28.30 -2.23 11.63
C GLN A 343 29.70 -1.69 11.97
N LEU A 344 29.77 -0.46 12.50
CA LEU A 344 31.02 0.18 12.90
C LEU A 344 31.63 -0.49 14.15
N LEU A 345 30.80 -0.96 15.08
CA LEU A 345 31.23 -1.77 16.22
C LEU A 345 31.74 -3.15 15.78
N LEU A 346 31.11 -3.81 14.82
CA LEU A 346 31.60 -5.05 14.21
C LEU A 346 32.98 -4.86 13.55
N GLU A 347 33.17 -3.77 12.82
CA GLU A 347 34.47 -3.43 12.22
C GLU A 347 35.54 -3.16 13.27
N LYS A 348 35.21 -2.45 14.36
CA LYS A 348 36.13 -2.22 15.48
C LYS A 348 36.51 -3.51 16.21
N LEU A 349 35.55 -4.41 16.45
CA LEU A 349 35.79 -5.69 17.12
C LEU A 349 36.67 -6.63 16.27
N GLY A 350 36.54 -6.57 14.93
CA GLY A 350 37.40 -7.27 13.99
C GLY A 350 38.84 -6.75 13.92
N HIS A 351 39.09 -5.51 14.38
CA HIS A 351 40.42 -4.93 14.47
C HIS A 351 41.09 -5.13 15.84
N GLU A 352 40.33 -5.22 16.94
CA GLU A 352 40.88 -5.45 18.29
C GLU A 352 41.38 -6.90 18.52
N THR A 353 40.93 -7.88 17.72
CA THR A 353 41.33 -9.29 17.90
C THR A 353 42.73 -9.63 17.37
N LYS A 354 43.49 -8.66 16.82
CA LYS A 354 44.85 -8.86 16.31
C LYS A 354 45.97 -8.43 17.26
N GLN A 355 45.68 -8.11 18.52
CA GLN A 355 46.72 -7.83 19.52
C GLN A 355 46.35 -8.39 20.90
N GLY A 356 47.11 -9.39 21.39
CA GLY A 356 47.18 -9.68 22.84
C GLY A 356 46.73 -11.07 23.28
N LYS A 357 47.74 -11.91 23.51
CA LYS A 357 47.79 -13.31 23.96
C LYS A 357 47.25 -13.58 25.39
N VAL A 358 46.54 -14.71 25.54
CA VAL A 358 46.43 -15.67 26.70
C VAL A 358 45.91 -15.15 28.04
N VAL A 359 44.84 -15.79 28.58
CA VAL A 359 44.76 -16.39 29.93
C VAL A 359 43.43 -17.16 30.12
N VAL A 360 43.60 -18.47 30.34
CA VAL A 360 42.90 -19.43 31.23
C VAL A 360 41.39 -19.71 31.06
N ASP A 361 41.18 -20.98 30.70
CA ASP A 361 40.01 -21.85 30.83
C ASP A 361 39.23 -21.68 32.14
N THR A 362 37.91 -21.47 32.06
CA THR A 362 36.98 -21.73 33.17
C THR A 362 35.57 -22.04 32.66
N GLY A 363 35.27 -23.34 32.52
CA GLY A 363 33.96 -23.94 32.83
C GLY A 363 32.74 -23.52 32.01
N GLU A 364 32.50 -24.24 30.91
CA GLU A 364 31.21 -24.27 30.20
C GLU A 364 30.05 -24.62 31.14
N ARG A 365 29.15 -23.67 31.37
CA ARG A 365 27.78 -23.93 31.83
C ARG A 365 26.83 -23.48 30.72
N LYS A 366 26.25 -24.45 30.02
CA LYS A 366 25.24 -24.29 28.96
C LYS A 366 24.20 -23.23 29.33
N LEU A 367 24.28 -22.06 28.70
CA LEU A 367 23.14 -21.17 28.50
C LEU A 367 22.53 -21.53 27.15
N VAL A 368 21.45 -22.31 27.19
CA VAL A 368 20.58 -22.50 26.03
C VAL A 368 19.88 -21.17 25.79
N THR A 369 20.39 -20.38 24.85
CA THR A 369 19.63 -19.29 24.24
C THR A 369 18.51 -19.91 23.42
N ARG A 370 17.33 -20.02 24.05
CA ARG A 370 16.06 -20.27 23.36
C ARG A 370 15.83 -19.10 22.40
N GLU A 371 16.13 -19.33 21.13
CA GLU A 371 15.83 -18.43 20.03
C GLU A 371 14.29 -18.28 19.95
N ARG A 372 13.73 -17.25 20.60
CA ARG A 372 12.34 -16.84 20.42
C ARG A 372 12.30 -15.75 19.38
N ASP A 373 11.90 -16.15 18.18
CA ASP A 373 11.36 -15.30 17.15
C ASP A 373 10.10 -14.58 17.68
N GLY A 374 10.31 -13.44 18.34
CA GLY A 374 9.29 -12.58 18.91
C GLY A 374 8.57 -11.77 17.83
N THR A 375 7.91 -12.44 16.89
CA THR A 375 7.07 -11.76 15.90
C THR A 375 5.63 -11.71 16.42
N LEU A 376 5.09 -10.50 16.63
CA LEU A 376 3.70 -10.15 17.00
C LEU A 376 2.60 -10.61 16.00
N LYS A 377 2.83 -11.70 15.26
CA LYS A 377 1.91 -12.25 14.24
C LYS A 377 0.70 -13.00 14.81
N ASN A 378 0.67 -13.27 16.11
CA ASN A 378 -0.37 -14.13 16.70
C ASN A 378 -1.58 -13.40 17.29
N LEU A 379 -1.55 -12.05 17.40
CA LEU A 379 -2.68 -11.30 17.95
C LEU A 379 -3.92 -11.25 17.03
N LEU A 380 -3.76 -11.60 15.76
CA LEU A 380 -4.85 -11.67 14.79
C LEU A 380 -4.81 -13.04 14.10
N LYS A 381 -5.07 -14.11 14.85
CA LYS A 381 -5.30 -15.42 14.23
C LYS A 381 -6.41 -15.27 13.19
N LYS A 382 -6.14 -15.77 11.97
CA LYS A 382 -7.05 -15.77 10.81
C LYS A 382 -8.44 -16.36 11.11
N SER A 383 -8.57 -17.15 12.18
CA SER A 383 -9.83 -17.67 12.72
C SER A 383 -10.75 -16.57 13.28
N TYR A 384 -10.20 -15.51 13.88
CA TYR A 384 -10.97 -14.34 14.34
C TYR A 384 -11.51 -13.48 13.21
N LEU A 385 -11.15 -13.73 11.95
CA LEU A 385 -11.74 -13.06 10.79
C LEU A 385 -12.64 -14.03 10.00
N ARG A 386 -12.31 -15.32 9.99
CA ARG A 386 -13.09 -16.36 9.33
C ARG A 386 -14.47 -16.62 9.92
N ARG A 387 -14.70 -16.27 11.19
CA ARG A 387 -16.03 -16.38 11.81
C ARG A 387 -16.94 -15.18 11.53
N TRP A 388 -16.34 -14.07 11.08
CA TRP A 388 -17.00 -12.79 10.79
C TRP A 388 -17.40 -12.67 9.33
N ILE A 389 -16.57 -13.27 8.48
CA ILE A 389 -16.89 -13.58 7.10
C ILE A 389 -17.53 -14.97 7.17
N GLY A 390 -18.86 -15.03 7.31
CA GLY A 390 -19.59 -16.31 7.25
C GLY A 390 -19.14 -17.14 6.04
N PRO A 391 -19.26 -18.49 6.08
CA PRO A 391 -18.61 -19.39 5.14
C PRO A 391 -18.98 -19.00 3.71
N LEU A 392 -18.08 -18.28 3.05
CA LEU A 392 -18.13 -18.00 1.64
C LEU A 392 -17.20 -19.02 1.03
N ASP A 393 -17.70 -20.23 0.85
CA ASP A 393 -16.99 -21.17 0.02
C ASP A 393 -17.91 -22.19 -0.66
N VAL A 394 -17.68 -22.30 -1.96
CA VAL A 394 -17.79 -23.53 -2.75
C VAL A 394 -19.21 -23.97 -3.13
N ILE A 395 -19.85 -23.23 -4.04
CA ILE A 395 -20.60 -23.83 -5.16
C ILE A 395 -20.40 -22.96 -6.40
N SER A 396 -19.29 -23.16 -7.11
CA SER A 396 -19.17 -22.79 -8.52
C SER A 396 -18.10 -23.64 -9.18
N GLN A 397 -18.40 -24.93 -9.36
CA GLN A 397 -17.82 -25.68 -10.45
C GLN A 397 -18.69 -26.91 -10.74
N ASN A 398 -19.60 -26.76 -11.71
CA ASN A 398 -19.87 -27.75 -12.78
C ASN A 398 -21.03 -27.26 -13.65
N GLU A 399 -20.66 -26.77 -14.84
CA GLU A 399 -21.23 -27.03 -16.18
C GLU A 399 -22.75 -26.97 -16.48
N VAL A 400 -23.01 -26.18 -17.55
CA VAL A 400 -24.00 -26.35 -18.64
C VAL A 400 -25.39 -25.67 -18.52
N ASP A 401 -25.61 -24.78 -19.50
CA ASP A 401 -26.83 -24.30 -20.18
C ASP A 401 -28.19 -24.31 -19.45
N SER A 402 -28.79 -23.12 -19.34
CA SER A 402 -30.14 -22.75 -19.84
C SER A 402 -30.75 -21.57 -19.04
N SER A 403 -31.26 -20.55 -19.75
CA SER A 403 -32.10 -19.45 -19.23
C SER A 403 -33.54 -19.89 -18.90
N PRO A 404 -34.48 -19.03 -18.41
CA PRO A 404 -34.46 -18.01 -17.34
C PRO A 404 -35.66 -18.14 -16.34
N ASN A 405 -35.70 -17.26 -15.32
CA ASN A 405 -36.80 -16.89 -14.40
C ASN A 405 -37.28 -17.91 -13.33
N ILE A 406 -37.21 -17.51 -12.05
CA ILE A 406 -38.35 -17.47 -11.11
C ILE A 406 -37.99 -16.58 -9.90
N GLU A 407 -39.00 -15.78 -9.56
CA GLU A 407 -39.18 -14.85 -8.47
C GLU A 407 -39.15 -15.52 -7.07
N GLY A 408 -38.56 -14.83 -6.09
CA GLY A 408 -38.95 -14.93 -4.68
C GLY A 408 -38.40 -16.10 -3.86
N LYS A 409 -37.32 -15.86 -3.11
CA LYS A 409 -37.24 -16.34 -1.72
C LYS A 409 -36.34 -15.48 -0.84
N LEU A 410 -37.01 -14.65 -0.04
CA LEU A 410 -36.56 -14.09 1.22
C LEU A 410 -35.90 -15.17 2.08
N PHE A 411 -34.58 -15.12 2.26
CA PHE A 411 -33.91 -15.74 3.40
C PHE A 411 -32.71 -14.89 3.84
N ASN A 412 -32.61 -14.69 5.16
CA ASN A 412 -31.46 -14.20 5.95
C ASN A 412 -31.35 -12.70 6.27
N GLN A 413 -32.46 -12.05 6.68
CA GLN A 413 -32.40 -10.75 7.37
C GLN A 413 -32.38 -10.86 8.92
N ARG A 414 -32.53 -12.07 9.49
CA ARG A 414 -32.61 -12.28 10.96
C ARG A 414 -31.28 -12.68 11.61
N SER A 415 -30.32 -13.22 10.86
CA SER A 415 -28.99 -13.62 11.34
C SER A 415 -28.12 -12.41 11.71
N ASN A 416 -28.10 -11.38 10.85
CA ASN A 416 -27.16 -10.27 10.95
C ASN A 416 -27.33 -9.39 12.22
N SER A 417 -28.53 -9.33 12.81
CA SER A 417 -28.79 -8.53 14.02
C SER A 417 -28.26 -9.21 15.29
N MET A 418 -28.36 -10.54 15.39
CA MET A 418 -27.85 -11.28 16.55
C MET A 418 -26.32 -11.38 16.49
N ASP A 419 -25.76 -11.50 15.27
CA ASP A 419 -24.33 -11.48 15.02
C ASP A 419 -23.71 -10.10 15.29
N PHE A 420 -24.44 -9.01 15.03
CA PHE A 420 -23.99 -7.64 15.37
C PHE A 420 -24.00 -7.36 16.88
N ALA A 421 -24.99 -7.87 17.62
CA ALA A 421 -25.02 -7.74 19.07
C ALA A 421 -23.94 -8.60 19.73
N ARG A 422 -23.77 -9.84 19.27
CA ARG A 422 -22.69 -10.74 19.68
C ARG A 422 -21.31 -10.16 19.34
N MET A 423 -21.17 -9.55 18.16
CA MET A 423 -19.98 -8.78 17.78
C MET A 423 -19.64 -7.71 18.80
N LYS A 424 -20.62 -6.90 19.16
CA LYS A 424 -20.41 -5.79 20.09
C LYS A 424 -19.98 -6.29 21.46
N ILE A 425 -20.54 -7.40 21.92
CA ILE A 425 -20.17 -8.04 23.18
C ILE A 425 -18.73 -8.57 23.09
N GLU A 426 -18.39 -9.35 22.06
CA GLU A 426 -17.04 -9.91 21.90
C GLU A 426 -15.97 -8.81 21.71
N ASN A 427 -16.30 -7.73 21.00
CA ASN A 427 -15.42 -6.58 20.84
C ASN A 427 -15.25 -5.80 22.16
N ALA A 428 -16.33 -5.64 22.94
CA ALA A 428 -16.24 -5.07 24.28
C ALA A 428 -15.39 -5.93 25.23
N THR A 429 -15.57 -7.26 25.20
CA THR A 429 -14.75 -8.20 25.99
C THR A 429 -13.28 -8.20 25.55
N LEU A 430 -12.99 -8.13 24.25
CA LEU A 430 -11.63 -7.99 23.75
C LEU A 430 -11.00 -6.66 24.20
N LYS A 431 -11.75 -5.57 24.13
CA LYS A 431 -11.30 -4.26 24.60
C LYS A 431 -11.00 -4.28 26.10
N GLU A 432 -11.86 -4.87 26.91
CA GLU A 432 -11.65 -5.07 28.35
C GLU A 432 -10.41 -5.92 28.64
N SER A 433 -10.18 -7.00 27.86
CA SER A 433 -8.98 -7.84 28.00
C SER A 433 -7.69 -7.09 27.63
N MET A 434 -7.75 -6.20 26.64
CA MET A 434 -6.63 -5.39 26.21
C MET A 434 -6.29 -4.31 27.23
N GLU A 435 -7.31 -3.63 27.78
CA GLU A 435 -7.15 -2.66 28.87
C GLU A 435 -6.59 -3.35 30.14
N SER A 436 -7.07 -4.56 30.46
CA SER A 436 -6.54 -5.36 31.57
C SER A 436 -5.07 -5.75 31.37
N MET A 437 -4.70 -6.16 30.15
CA MET A 437 -3.31 -6.48 29.79
C MET A 437 -2.39 -5.25 29.81
N GLU A 438 -2.90 -4.07 29.44
CA GLU A 438 -2.18 -2.79 29.54
C GLU A 438 -1.93 -2.42 31.02
N HIS A 439 -2.93 -2.61 31.88
CA HIS A 439 -2.79 -2.44 33.33
C HIS A 439 -1.78 -3.42 33.94
N LEU A 440 -1.80 -4.69 33.52
CA LEU A 440 -0.85 -5.71 33.96
C LEU A 440 0.58 -5.38 33.52
N THR A 441 0.76 -4.98 32.26
CA THR A 441 2.07 -4.59 31.70
C THR A 441 2.64 -3.35 32.39
N SER A 442 1.78 -2.37 32.68
CA SER A 442 2.16 -1.17 33.44
C SER A 442 2.57 -1.51 34.88
N SER A 443 1.88 -2.47 35.50
CA SER A 443 2.20 -2.95 36.86
C SER A 443 3.53 -3.70 36.89
N ILE A 444 3.83 -4.55 35.89
CA ILE A 444 5.13 -5.20 35.72
C ILE A 444 6.24 -4.16 35.58
N HIS A 445 6.02 -3.12 34.76
CA HIS A 445 7.00 -2.04 34.57
C HIS A 445 7.25 -1.26 35.87
N ARG A 446 6.18 -0.93 36.60
CA ARG A 446 6.27 -0.27 37.92
C ARG A 446 7.06 -1.11 38.91
N LEU A 447 6.77 -2.41 39.03
CA LEU A 447 7.49 -3.31 39.93
C LEU A 447 8.96 -3.45 39.56
N ARG A 448 9.28 -3.50 38.25
CA ARG A 448 10.66 -3.51 37.78
C ARG A 448 11.42 -2.25 38.21
N LEU A 449 10.79 -1.07 38.08
CA LEU A 449 11.37 0.21 38.51
C LEU A 449 11.55 0.26 40.03
N SER A 450 10.57 -0.19 40.81
CA SER A 450 10.66 -0.25 42.28
C SER A 450 11.75 -1.22 42.73
N LEU A 451 11.89 -2.38 42.08
CA LEU A 451 12.95 -3.35 42.36
C LEU A 451 14.34 -2.81 42.00
N PHE A 452 14.44 -2.04 40.91
CA PHE A 452 15.66 -1.35 40.53
C PHE A 452 16.07 -0.30 41.58
N LYS A 453 15.11 0.49 42.07
CA LYS A 453 15.36 1.45 43.15
C LYS A 453 15.76 0.76 44.46
N ALA A 454 15.10 -0.33 44.83
CA ALA A 454 15.46 -1.13 46.00
C ALA A 454 16.90 -1.69 45.90
N LYS A 455 17.32 -2.09 44.69
CA LYS A 455 18.70 -2.50 44.41
C LYS A 455 19.69 -1.34 44.54
N GLU A 456 19.40 -0.15 44.02
CA GLU A 456 20.25 1.04 44.17
C GLU A 456 20.38 1.47 45.65
N SER A 457 19.29 1.41 46.41
CA SER A 457 19.29 1.67 47.86
C SER A 457 20.13 0.65 48.64
N LEU A 458 20.25 -0.59 48.17
CA LEU A 458 21.14 -1.60 48.76
C LEU A 458 22.63 -1.29 48.54
N THR A 459 22.96 -0.50 47.51
CA THR A 459 24.33 -0.07 47.18
C THR A 459 24.72 1.27 47.81
N SER A 460 23.77 1.99 48.38
CA SER A 460 23.98 3.24 49.12
C SER A 460 23.97 2.91 50.62
N GLU A 461 24.99 3.32 51.36
CA GLU A 461 25.27 2.90 52.74
C GLU A 461 24.25 3.37 53.80
N ASP A 462 23.19 4.08 53.38
CA ASP A 462 22.20 4.68 54.26
C ASP A 462 20.80 4.09 54.02
N ILE A 463 20.17 3.58 55.10
CA ILE A 463 18.81 3.01 55.20
C ILE A 463 18.64 1.54 54.73
N VAL A 464 19.20 0.59 55.50
CA VAL A 464 19.01 -0.87 55.30
C VAL A 464 17.63 -1.38 55.77
N SER A 465 16.93 -0.66 56.65
CA SER A 465 15.67 -1.14 57.28
C SER A 465 14.44 -1.06 56.36
N GLY A 466 14.29 0.01 55.58
CA GLY A 466 13.12 0.20 54.70
C GLY A 466 13.13 -0.64 53.42
N VAL A 467 14.31 -1.10 52.98
CA VAL A 467 14.45 -1.88 51.74
C VAL A 467 13.85 -3.28 51.85
N SER A 468 13.84 -3.87 53.07
CA SER A 468 13.25 -5.20 53.30
C SER A 468 11.73 -5.19 53.14
N GLU A 469 11.08 -4.15 53.68
CA GLU A 469 9.63 -3.95 53.60
C GLU A 469 9.20 -3.70 52.15
N ILE A 470 9.91 -2.80 51.45
CA ILE A 470 9.68 -2.52 50.02
C ILE A 470 9.85 -3.79 49.17
N LEU A 471 10.83 -4.62 49.47
CA LEU A 471 11.09 -5.85 48.73
C LEU A 471 10.03 -6.93 48.98
N ASN A 472 9.53 -7.02 50.22
CA ASN A 472 8.43 -7.91 50.57
C ASN A 472 7.11 -7.46 49.92
N ASP A 473 6.87 -6.15 49.86
CA ASP A 473 5.72 -5.57 49.14
C ASP A 473 5.79 -5.86 47.63
N ILE A 474 6.96 -5.67 47.01
CA ILE A 474 7.20 -6.04 45.61
C ILE A 474 6.96 -7.54 45.37
N LEU A 475 7.42 -8.40 46.30
CA LEU A 475 7.23 -9.85 46.19
C LEU A 475 5.76 -10.24 46.30
N ASN A 476 5.01 -9.62 47.21
CA ASN A 476 3.59 -9.88 47.39
C ASN A 476 2.78 -9.38 46.20
N GLU A 477 3.07 -8.19 45.69
CA GLU A 477 2.43 -7.64 44.49
C GLU A 477 2.78 -8.45 43.23
N ALA A 478 4.03 -8.90 43.07
CA ALA A 478 4.43 -9.77 41.96
C ALA A 478 3.75 -11.15 42.01
N LYS A 479 3.55 -11.73 43.21
CA LYS A 479 2.78 -12.97 43.39
C LYS A 479 1.30 -12.77 43.05
N LEU A 480 0.71 -11.62 43.41
CA LEU A 480 -0.65 -11.27 43.04
C LEU A 480 -0.79 -11.09 41.52
N LEU A 481 0.17 -10.43 40.87
CA LEU A 481 0.22 -10.32 39.41
C LEU A 481 0.36 -11.67 38.73
N ARG A 482 1.18 -12.59 39.27
CA ARG A 482 1.30 -13.96 38.76
C ARG A 482 -0.06 -14.67 38.77
N THR A 483 -0.80 -14.55 39.86
CA THR A 483 -2.14 -15.12 39.98
C THR A 483 -3.13 -14.43 39.04
N ALA A 484 -3.07 -13.10 38.91
CA ALA A 484 -3.94 -12.33 38.02
C ALA A 484 -3.68 -12.64 36.54
N LEU A 485 -2.42 -12.75 36.11
CA LEU A 485 -2.05 -13.19 34.76
C LEU A 485 -2.51 -14.63 34.52
N GLY A 486 -2.34 -15.52 35.50
CA GLY A 486 -2.84 -16.89 35.41
C GLY A 486 -4.37 -17.01 35.28
N SER A 487 -5.14 -16.05 35.81
CA SER A 487 -6.61 -16.08 35.81
C SER A 487 -7.30 -15.20 34.76
N SER A 488 -6.61 -14.20 34.21
CA SER A 488 -7.16 -13.23 33.23
C SER A 488 -6.97 -13.64 31.77
N LEU A 489 -6.26 -14.73 31.51
CA LEU A 489 -5.98 -15.22 30.17
C LEU A 489 -6.97 -16.33 29.79
N PRO A 490 -7.66 -16.23 28.63
CA PRO A 490 -8.61 -17.27 28.23
C PRO A 490 -7.89 -18.60 27.98
N ILE A 491 -8.36 -19.62 28.70
CA ILE A 491 -8.18 -21.05 28.42
C ILE A 491 -8.54 -21.25 26.94
N SER A 492 -7.66 -21.91 26.19
CA SER A 492 -7.67 -22.01 24.74
C SER A 492 -9.06 -22.33 24.15
N TRP A 493 -9.55 -21.52 23.21
CA TRP A 493 -10.54 -21.98 22.23
C TRP A 493 -9.81 -22.81 21.19
N SER A 494 -9.72 -24.12 21.47
CA SER A 494 -9.24 -25.15 20.58
C SER A 494 -10.41 -26.08 20.26
N ASP A 495 -11.09 -25.82 19.16
CA ASP A 495 -11.83 -26.88 18.47
C ASP A 495 -11.68 -26.68 16.97
N GLU A 496 -10.71 -27.38 16.38
CA GLU A 496 -10.79 -27.93 15.03
C GLU A 496 -9.67 -28.96 14.88
N ALA A 497 -10.02 -30.21 15.17
CA ALA A 497 -9.28 -31.37 14.72
C ALA A 497 -9.43 -31.46 13.20
N ASP A 498 -8.37 -31.12 12.46
CA ASP A 498 -8.26 -31.43 11.04
C ASP A 498 -7.69 -32.86 10.92
N VAL A 499 -8.60 -33.85 10.88
CA VAL A 499 -8.28 -35.23 10.58
C VAL A 499 -8.37 -35.42 9.07
N GLY A 500 -7.19 -35.59 8.45
CA GLY A 500 -7.05 -36.09 7.10
C GLY A 500 -5.73 -36.83 6.93
N HIS A 501 -5.82 -38.17 6.89
CA HIS A 501 -4.78 -39.17 6.56
C HIS A 501 -3.74 -39.51 7.67
N VAL A 502 -3.40 -40.75 8.04
CA VAL A 502 -3.54 -42.13 7.50
C VAL A 502 -3.65 -43.10 8.69
N GLY A 503 -4.24 -44.28 8.49
CA GLY A 503 -4.49 -45.31 9.50
C GLY A 503 -3.29 -46.09 10.06
N ASP A 504 -3.66 -46.94 11.02
CA ASP A 504 -2.97 -48.07 11.67
C ASP A 504 -1.74 -47.82 12.57
N SER A 505 -1.95 -47.86 13.90
CA SER A 505 -1.45 -48.97 14.74
C SER A 505 -1.64 -48.71 16.25
N VAL A 506 -2.57 -49.47 16.84
CA VAL A 506 -2.62 -50.13 18.18
C VAL A 506 -1.60 -49.76 19.28
N GLY A 507 -2.17 -49.38 20.45
CA GLY A 507 -1.85 -49.82 21.84
C GLY A 507 -0.49 -49.42 22.46
N SER A 508 -0.33 -49.08 23.75
CA SER A 508 -1.14 -49.25 24.96
C SER A 508 -0.52 -48.42 26.12
N ASP A 509 -1.39 -47.94 27.03
CA ASP A 509 -1.24 -47.68 28.47
C ASP A 509 0.09 -47.18 29.07
N THR A 510 0.03 -46.10 29.87
CA THR A 510 -0.09 -46.17 31.36
C THR A 510 0.06 -44.77 31.99
N GLY A 511 -0.85 -44.40 32.91
CA GLY A 511 -0.53 -43.60 34.10
C GLY A 511 -0.90 -42.12 34.10
N HIS A 512 -2.01 -41.80 34.76
CA HIS A 512 -2.44 -40.43 35.10
C HIS A 512 -1.37 -39.62 35.85
N GLN A 513 -0.99 -38.48 35.29
CA GLN A 513 -0.73 -37.25 36.03
C GLN A 513 -1.25 -36.10 35.16
N GLU A 514 -2.44 -35.61 35.49
CA GLU A 514 -2.98 -34.40 34.88
C GLU A 514 -2.03 -33.23 35.17
N CYS A 515 -1.31 -32.78 34.14
CA CYS A 515 -0.73 -31.45 34.11
C CYS A 515 -1.06 -30.89 32.74
N ILE A 516 -1.81 -29.80 32.77
CA ILE A 516 -2.42 -29.08 31.66
C ILE A 516 -1.36 -28.76 30.61
N ASP A 517 -1.22 -29.59 29.58
CA ASP A 517 -0.46 -29.27 28.37
C ASP A 517 -1.36 -28.51 27.40
N GLU A 518 -1.97 -27.44 27.91
CA GLU A 518 -2.62 -26.46 27.06
C GLU A 518 -1.52 -25.53 26.56
N LYS A 519 -1.33 -25.48 25.24
CA LYS A 519 -0.44 -24.52 24.56
C LYS A 519 -0.84 -23.10 24.97
N MET A 520 -0.21 -22.62 26.02
CA MET A 520 -0.33 -21.26 26.52
C MET A 520 0.07 -20.30 25.39
N ASP A 521 -0.74 -19.27 25.15
CA ASP A 521 -0.42 -18.28 24.12
C ASP A 521 1.00 -17.71 24.35
N THR A 522 1.75 -17.55 23.28
CA THR A 522 3.14 -17.05 23.29
C THR A 522 3.29 -15.71 24.02
N VAL A 523 2.26 -14.86 23.97
CA VAL A 523 2.22 -13.56 24.65
C VAL A 523 2.00 -13.74 26.15
N SER A 524 1.09 -14.65 26.53
CA SER A 524 0.84 -15.06 27.91
C SER A 524 2.06 -15.69 28.58
N ALA A 525 2.77 -16.53 27.84
CA ALA A 525 4.01 -17.15 28.31
C ALA A 525 5.09 -16.10 28.57
N ALA A 526 5.21 -15.07 27.73
CA ALA A 526 6.15 -13.98 27.94
C ALA A 526 5.76 -13.11 29.16
N GLY A 527 4.46 -12.83 29.36
CA GLY A 527 3.95 -12.11 30.53
C GLY A 527 4.24 -12.85 31.84
N LEU A 528 4.02 -14.16 31.86
CA LEU A 528 4.29 -15.00 33.03
C LEU A 528 5.80 -15.07 33.33
N GLU A 529 6.63 -15.28 32.31
CA GLU A 529 8.10 -15.32 32.45
C GLU A 529 8.66 -13.99 32.99
N MET A 530 8.13 -12.85 32.56
CA MET A 530 8.55 -11.54 33.10
C MET A 530 8.25 -11.40 34.59
N VAL A 531 7.10 -11.91 35.06
CA VAL A 531 6.75 -11.89 36.48
C VAL A 531 7.57 -12.89 37.27
N GLU A 532 7.86 -14.07 36.73
CA GLU A 532 8.73 -15.06 37.36
C GLU A 532 10.16 -14.54 37.53
N LEU A 533 10.70 -13.84 36.53
CA LEU A 533 12.00 -13.18 36.62
C LEU A 533 12.01 -12.07 37.68
N LEU A 534 10.92 -11.31 37.82
CA LEU A 534 10.78 -10.29 38.87
C LEU A 534 10.76 -10.91 40.27
N ILE A 535 9.98 -11.97 40.47
CA ILE A 535 9.91 -12.71 41.73
C ILE A 535 11.29 -13.27 42.10
N PHE A 536 11.95 -13.92 41.13
CA PHE A 536 13.28 -14.49 41.34
C PHE A 536 14.32 -13.40 41.67
N SER A 537 14.29 -12.27 40.98
CA SER A 537 15.18 -11.14 41.24
C SER A 537 14.94 -10.54 42.64
N ALA A 538 13.68 -10.42 43.06
CA ALA A 538 13.33 -9.95 44.40
C ALA A 538 13.83 -10.90 45.49
N GLN A 539 13.70 -12.22 45.28
CA GLN A 539 14.19 -13.24 46.21
C GLN A 539 15.72 -13.21 46.33
N ILE A 540 16.45 -13.03 45.22
CA ILE A 540 17.91 -12.89 45.25
C ILE A 540 18.32 -11.65 46.05
N LEU A 541 17.66 -10.51 45.82
CA LEU A 541 17.96 -9.27 46.55
C LEU A 541 17.66 -9.42 48.05
N SER A 542 16.60 -10.15 48.41
CA SER A 542 16.21 -10.41 49.81
C SER A 542 17.22 -11.33 50.50
N TYR A 543 17.71 -12.33 49.77
CA TYR A 543 18.79 -13.21 50.21
C TYR A 543 20.12 -12.46 50.40
N LEU A 544 20.44 -11.51 49.52
CA LEU A 544 21.65 -10.69 49.64
C LEU A 544 21.56 -9.72 50.82
N GLN A 545 20.39 -9.13 51.08
CA GLN A 545 20.13 -8.27 52.24
C GLN A 545 20.28 -9.02 53.56
N THR A 546 19.71 -10.23 53.67
CA THR A 546 19.83 -11.08 54.88
C THR A 546 21.24 -11.56 55.15
N LYS A 547 22.10 -11.64 54.13
CA LYS A 547 23.51 -12.02 54.27
C LYS A 547 24.43 -10.83 54.64
N MET A 548 23.98 -9.59 54.42
CA MET A 548 24.68 -8.37 54.85
C MET A 548 24.29 -7.88 56.24
N ILE A 549 23.27 -8.48 56.87
CA ILE A 549 22.95 -8.28 58.29
C ILE A 549 23.59 -9.45 59.07
N PRO A 550 24.68 -9.25 59.82
CA PRO A 550 25.17 -10.30 60.71
C PRO A 550 24.08 -10.62 61.73
N ALA A 551 23.79 -11.91 61.91
CA ALA A 551 23.10 -12.38 63.09
C ALA A 551 23.92 -11.94 64.31
N VAL A 552 23.41 -10.94 65.03
CA VAL A 552 23.76 -10.72 66.44
C VAL A 552 23.13 -11.88 67.20
N GLU A 553 23.89 -12.95 67.39
CA GLU A 553 23.70 -13.80 68.55
C GLU A 553 24.22 -13.07 69.78
N VAL A 554 23.37 -13.15 70.80
CA VAL A 554 23.27 -12.35 72.01
C VAL A 554 24.36 -12.70 73.02
N LEU A 555 24.77 -11.70 73.81
CA LEU A 555 25.07 -11.90 75.24
C LEU A 555 23.87 -11.42 76.05
#